data_AF-A0A6N8VBP0-F1
#
_entry.id   AF-A0A6N8VBP0-F1
#
_cell.length_a   1.000
_cell.length_b   1.000
_cell.length_c   1.000
_cell.angle_alpha   90.00
_cell.angle_beta   90.00
_cell.angle_gamma   90.00
#
_symmetry.space_group_name_H-M   'P 1'
#
loop_
_entity.id
_entity.type
_entity.pdbx_description
1 polymer ?
#
loop_
_entity_poly.entity_id
_entity_poly.type
_entity_poly.pdbx_seq_one_letter_code
_entity_poly.pdbx_strand_id
1 'polypeptide(L)'
;MVEASFSISTLPGWSGDGVVDAVARATRDGTTREYRAGYQTIEHRDLPPARLWHAARTLVRPVAVAPLDGVTVGYVMGVGDEVPAAIEALGATVRLLGEGDLTGGALDGFDAIVVGTRAYAVRRDLVDNNQRLLDHARGGGNLVVLYQTQEFVPAEMAPYPASLPRGAEEVSEEDAPVELLEPDHPLLAGPNRISGDDFDGWLEQRGSKFFTDWDSAYTPLVETHDTGQAPQRGVWLTAEVGAGRYSYLALALHRQLPYGVPGAYRILSNVLWPRVSGR
;
A
#
# COMPACT_ATOMS: atom_id res chain seq x y z
N MET A 1 -16.37 -26.26 20.86
CA MET A 1 -15.13 -25.46 20.70
C MET A 1 -15.49 -24.05 21.12
N VAL A 2 -14.75 -23.43 22.03
CA VAL A 2 -14.97 -22.03 22.42
C VAL A 2 -13.96 -21.22 21.65
N GLU A 3 -14.45 -20.30 20.82
CA GLU A 3 -13.64 -19.33 20.10
C GLU A 3 -13.84 -17.98 20.79
N ALA A 4 -12.74 -17.28 21.03
CA ALA A 4 -12.74 -15.97 21.66
C ALA A 4 -11.86 -15.04 20.83
N SER A 5 -12.41 -13.92 20.40
CA SER A 5 -11.68 -12.82 19.78
C SER A 5 -11.43 -11.72 20.82
N PHE A 6 -10.31 -11.03 20.68
CA PHE A 6 -9.93 -9.90 21.51
C PHE A 6 -9.37 -8.82 20.59
N SER A 7 -9.61 -7.56 20.91
CA SER A 7 -8.92 -6.43 20.29
C SER A 7 -7.79 -5.98 21.21
N ILE A 8 -6.63 -5.71 20.62
CA ILE A 8 -5.51 -5.08 21.31
C ILE A 8 -5.54 -3.61 20.91
N SER A 9 -5.66 -2.72 21.88
CA SER A 9 -5.34 -1.30 21.70
C SER A 9 -4.02 -1.02 22.41
N THR A 10 -3.15 -0.23 21.78
CA THR A 10 -1.92 0.21 22.41
C THR A 10 -2.27 1.17 23.54
N LEU A 11 -1.61 1.01 24.68
CA LEU A 11 -1.79 1.92 25.82
C LEU A 11 -1.14 3.27 25.48
N PRO A 12 -1.73 4.41 25.92
CA PRO A 12 -1.08 5.70 25.84
C PRO A 12 0.33 5.66 26.44
N GLY A 13 1.35 6.08 25.67
CA GLY A 13 2.74 6.13 26.12
C GLY A 13 3.58 4.87 25.86
N TRP A 14 3.04 3.86 25.16
CA TRP A 14 3.86 2.75 24.70
C TRP A 14 4.87 3.20 23.63
N SER A 15 6.14 2.85 23.82
CA SER A 15 7.26 3.22 22.95
C SER A 15 8.13 2.02 22.65
N GLY A 16 8.56 1.90 21.40
CA GLY A 16 9.39 0.80 20.89
C GLY A 16 8.58 -0.39 20.40
N ASP A 17 9.23 -1.24 19.59
CA ASP A 17 8.66 -2.48 19.10
C ASP A 17 8.30 -3.43 20.23
N GLY A 18 7.24 -4.20 20.05
CA GLY A 18 6.76 -5.11 21.07
C GLY A 18 6.00 -6.28 20.51
N VAL A 19 5.90 -7.28 21.37
CA VAL A 19 5.21 -8.53 21.09
C VAL A 19 4.05 -8.61 22.06
N VAL A 20 2.83 -8.76 21.54
CA VAL A 20 1.65 -8.98 22.37
C VAL A 20 1.25 -10.44 22.26
N ASP A 21 1.30 -11.13 23.41
CA ASP A 21 0.81 -12.50 23.55
C ASP A 21 -0.64 -12.48 24.03
N ALA A 22 -1.51 -13.18 23.31
CA ALA A 22 -2.88 -13.39 23.72
C ALA A 22 -3.03 -14.73 24.45
N VAL A 23 -3.61 -14.65 25.65
CA VAL A 23 -3.73 -15.80 26.54
C VAL A 23 -5.18 -15.95 26.99
N ALA A 24 -5.87 -16.97 26.50
CA ALA A 24 -7.17 -17.36 27.05
C ALA A 24 -6.98 -18.25 28.28
N ARG A 25 -7.75 -18.03 29.34
CA ARG A 25 -7.73 -18.85 30.56
C ARG A 25 -9.10 -19.47 30.79
N ALA A 26 -9.14 -20.78 31.00
CA ALA A 26 -10.37 -21.49 31.35
C ALA A 26 -10.20 -22.25 32.66
N THR A 27 -11.18 -22.09 33.57
CA THR A 27 -11.17 -22.73 34.89
C THR A 27 -12.28 -23.76 34.98
N ARG A 28 -11.94 -24.99 35.35
CA ARG A 28 -12.90 -26.07 35.61
C ARG A 28 -12.46 -26.87 36.82
N ASP A 29 -13.38 -27.13 37.75
CA ASP A 29 -13.15 -27.89 38.98
C ASP A 29 -11.93 -27.40 39.78
N GLY A 30 -11.77 -26.07 39.86
CA GLY A 30 -10.64 -25.42 40.55
C GLY A 30 -9.31 -25.42 39.78
N THR A 31 -9.24 -26.06 38.60
CA THR A 31 -8.03 -26.09 37.76
C THR A 31 -8.14 -25.07 36.64
N THR A 32 -7.17 -24.15 36.54
CA THR A 32 -7.06 -23.18 35.44
C THR A 32 -6.10 -23.71 34.37
N ARG A 33 -6.50 -23.64 33.09
CA ARG A 33 -5.64 -23.90 31.94
C ARG A 33 -5.49 -22.64 31.10
N GLU A 34 -4.27 -22.38 30.63
CA GLU A 34 -3.96 -21.32 29.68
C GLU A 34 -3.91 -21.86 28.25
N TYR A 35 -4.39 -21.07 27.31
CA TYR A 35 -4.38 -21.35 25.88
C TYR A 35 -3.69 -20.19 25.18
N ARG A 36 -2.57 -20.50 24.53
CA ARG A 36 -1.67 -19.55 23.86
C ARG A 36 -1.53 -19.83 22.37
N ALA A 37 -2.34 -20.74 21.83
CA ALA A 37 -2.35 -21.09 20.42
C ALA A 37 -3.52 -20.38 19.74
N GLY A 38 -3.23 -19.77 18.59
CA GLY A 38 -4.20 -19.28 17.63
C GLY A 38 -4.15 -20.13 16.36
N TYR A 39 -5.04 -19.85 15.42
CA TYR A 39 -4.94 -20.43 14.09
C TYR A 39 -5.36 -19.42 13.04
N GLN A 40 -4.75 -19.54 11.86
CA GLN A 40 -5.24 -18.92 10.64
C GLN A 40 -5.99 -19.98 9.82
N THR A 41 -7.19 -19.65 9.37
CA THR A 41 -7.90 -20.47 8.39
C THR A 41 -7.35 -20.15 7.01
N ILE A 42 -6.80 -21.16 6.34
CA ILE A 42 -6.38 -21.08 4.94
C ILE A 42 -7.49 -21.68 4.11
N GLU A 43 -8.08 -20.86 3.25
CA GLU A 43 -9.11 -21.27 2.31
C GLU A 43 -8.57 -21.13 0.89
N HIS A 44 -8.72 -22.18 0.10
CA HIS A 44 -8.44 -22.16 -1.33
C HIS A 44 -9.64 -22.79 -2.03
N ARG A 45 -10.05 -22.24 -3.17
CA ARG A 45 -11.29 -22.64 -3.87
C ARG A 45 -11.42 -24.16 -4.04
N ASP A 46 -10.31 -24.81 -4.34
CA ASP A 46 -10.26 -26.24 -4.69
C ASP A 46 -9.80 -27.14 -3.54
N LEU A 47 -9.58 -26.59 -2.34
CA LEU A 47 -9.10 -27.35 -1.18
C LEU A 47 -10.02 -27.16 0.04
N PRO A 48 -10.23 -28.20 0.87
CA PRO A 48 -10.90 -28.03 2.15
C PRO A 48 -10.16 -26.99 3.02
N PRO A 49 -10.89 -26.14 3.77
CA PRO A 49 -10.27 -25.21 4.70
C PRO A 49 -9.31 -25.90 5.67
N ALA A 50 -8.09 -25.39 5.77
CA ALA A 50 -7.08 -25.89 6.69
C ALA A 50 -6.84 -24.87 7.80
N ARG A 51 -6.59 -25.36 9.03
CA ARG A 51 -6.20 -24.49 10.15
C ARG A 51 -4.70 -24.59 10.36
N LEU A 52 -4.01 -23.50 10.07
CA LEU A 52 -2.60 -23.35 10.39
C LEU A 52 -2.49 -22.84 11.82
N TRP A 53 -2.12 -23.72 12.76
CA TRP A 53 -1.96 -23.36 14.16
C TRP A 53 -0.63 -22.65 14.38
N HIS A 54 -0.64 -21.59 15.18
CA HIS A 54 0.54 -20.81 15.55
C HIS A 54 0.41 -20.27 16.97
N ALA A 55 1.48 -19.68 17.51
CA ALA A 55 1.38 -18.94 18.76
C ALA A 55 0.42 -17.75 18.58
N ALA A 56 -0.50 -17.56 19.52
CA ALA A 56 -1.42 -16.41 19.55
C ALA A 56 -0.64 -15.15 19.97
N ARG A 57 0.14 -14.64 19.02
CA ARG A 57 1.11 -13.58 19.20
C ARG A 57 1.02 -12.63 18.02
N THR A 58 1.10 -11.33 18.28
CA THR A 58 1.24 -10.32 17.24
C THR A 58 2.41 -9.39 17.53
N LEU A 59 2.99 -8.84 16.48
CA LEU A 59 3.93 -7.73 16.57
C LEU A 59 3.14 -6.43 16.59
N VAL A 60 3.61 -5.51 17.42
CA VAL A 60 3.15 -4.13 17.40
C VAL A 60 4.37 -3.27 17.19
N ARG A 61 4.25 -2.23 16.37
CA ARG A 61 5.30 -1.24 16.13
C ARG A 61 4.69 0.16 16.20
N PRO A 62 5.21 1.07 17.04
CA PRO A 62 4.73 2.44 17.04
C PRO A 62 5.34 3.16 15.84
N VAL A 63 4.48 3.66 14.95
CA VAL A 63 4.92 4.44 13.80
C VAL A 63 4.64 5.91 14.08
N ALA A 64 5.70 6.72 14.21
CA ALA A 64 5.57 8.16 14.16
C ALA A 64 5.27 8.57 12.70
N VAL A 65 4.01 8.91 12.43
CA VAL A 65 3.50 9.24 11.10
C VAL A 65 2.43 10.33 11.20
N ALA A 66 2.37 11.19 10.20
CA ALA A 66 1.28 12.14 10.05
C ALA A 66 -0.03 11.40 9.75
N PRO A 67 -1.08 11.56 10.58
CA PRO A 67 -2.35 10.89 10.37
C PRO A 67 -3.12 11.52 9.20
N LEU A 68 -3.87 10.70 8.47
CA LEU A 68 -4.72 11.09 7.35
C LEU A 68 -6.15 11.41 7.83
N ASP A 69 -6.28 12.08 8.97
CA ASP A 69 -7.58 12.41 9.55
C ASP A 69 -8.42 13.27 8.59
N GLY A 70 -9.65 12.83 8.32
CA GLY A 70 -10.57 13.52 7.42
C GLY A 70 -10.31 13.29 5.92
N VAL A 71 -9.28 12.53 5.55
CA VAL A 71 -9.01 12.13 4.17
C VAL A 71 -9.94 10.98 3.78
N THR A 72 -10.60 11.08 2.63
CA THR A 72 -11.45 10.02 2.08
C THR A 72 -10.79 9.39 0.85
N VAL A 73 -10.58 8.07 0.90
CA VAL A 73 -9.90 7.31 -0.15
C VAL A 73 -10.86 6.34 -0.83
N GLY A 74 -11.00 6.45 -2.15
CA GLY A 74 -11.64 5.44 -2.97
C GLY A 74 -10.64 4.33 -3.31
N TYR A 75 -10.93 3.07 -3.00
CA TYR A 75 -10.00 1.97 -3.22
C TYR A 75 -10.53 0.93 -4.21
N VAL A 76 -9.82 0.69 -5.30
CA VAL A 76 -10.14 -0.38 -6.25
C VAL A 76 -9.34 -1.63 -5.88
N MET A 77 -10.02 -2.61 -5.26
CA MET A 77 -9.39 -3.83 -4.78
C MET A 77 -8.69 -4.63 -5.90
N GLY A 78 -7.44 -5.01 -5.62
CA GLY A 78 -6.65 -5.96 -6.39
C GLY A 78 -6.59 -7.35 -5.74
N VAL A 79 -5.59 -8.15 -6.12
CA VAL A 79 -5.47 -9.55 -5.66
C VAL A 79 -4.62 -9.65 -4.39
N GLY A 80 -5.22 -10.15 -3.30
CA GLY A 80 -4.52 -10.39 -2.03
C GLY A 80 -4.05 -9.10 -1.35
N ASP A 81 -4.85 -8.05 -1.48
CA ASP A 81 -4.46 -6.70 -1.12
C ASP A 81 -4.93 -6.32 0.30
N GLU A 82 -4.00 -6.02 1.20
CA GLU A 82 -4.26 -5.61 2.58
C GLU A 82 -3.98 -4.12 2.83
N VAL A 83 -3.61 -3.37 1.79
CA VAL A 83 -3.30 -1.93 1.90
C VAL A 83 -4.48 -1.09 2.44
N PRO A 84 -5.78 -1.36 2.13
CA PRO A 84 -6.90 -0.60 2.69
C PRO A 84 -6.89 -0.51 4.22
N ALA A 85 -6.60 -1.62 4.90
CA ALA A 85 -6.57 -1.66 6.37
C ALA A 85 -5.44 -0.77 6.93
N ALA A 86 -4.31 -0.66 6.22
CA ALA A 86 -3.23 0.23 6.60
C ALA A 86 -3.59 1.70 6.40
N ILE A 87 -4.35 2.03 5.34
CA ILE A 87 -4.88 3.39 5.11
C ILE A 87 -5.86 3.78 6.24
N GLU A 88 -6.74 2.87 6.64
CA GLU A 88 -7.65 3.08 7.78
C GLU A 88 -6.87 3.24 9.10
N ALA A 89 -5.81 2.46 9.31
CA ALA A 89 -4.94 2.59 10.48
C ALA A 89 -4.21 3.95 10.53
N LEU A 90 -4.03 4.62 9.40
CA LEU A 90 -3.52 5.99 9.32
C LEU A 90 -4.58 7.07 9.62
N GLY A 91 -5.86 6.70 9.79
CA GLY A 91 -6.95 7.62 10.14
C GLY A 91 -7.85 8.05 8.97
N ALA A 92 -7.53 7.64 7.73
CA ALA A 92 -8.37 7.94 6.57
C ALA A 92 -9.64 7.07 6.54
N THR A 93 -10.69 7.59 5.90
CA THR A 93 -11.89 6.80 5.58
C THR A 93 -11.72 6.13 4.22
N VAL A 94 -11.77 4.80 4.18
CA VAL A 94 -11.67 4.03 2.93
C VAL A 94 -13.04 3.59 2.45
N ARG A 95 -13.35 3.85 1.17
CA ARG A 95 -14.50 3.25 0.48
C ARG A 95 -14.03 2.35 -0.65
N LEU A 96 -14.36 1.07 -0.57
CA LEU A 96 -14.10 0.14 -1.67
C LEU A 96 -14.99 0.49 -2.87
N LEU A 97 -14.37 0.63 -4.05
CA LEU A 97 -15.05 0.98 -5.29
C LEU A 97 -15.40 -0.29 -6.09
N GLY A 98 -16.70 -0.54 -6.21
CA GLY A 98 -17.25 -1.63 -7.03
C GLY A 98 -17.51 -1.20 -8.48
N GLU A 99 -18.00 -2.14 -9.29
CA GLU A 99 -18.35 -1.89 -10.69
C GLU A 99 -19.34 -0.73 -10.87
N GLY A 100 -20.37 -0.64 -10.02
CA GLY A 100 -21.35 0.45 -10.09
C GLY A 100 -20.72 1.84 -9.85
N ASP A 101 -19.74 1.92 -8.95
CA ASP A 101 -19.01 3.15 -8.68
C ASP A 101 -18.12 3.52 -9.86
N LEU A 102 -17.41 2.53 -10.42
CA LEU A 102 -16.50 2.71 -11.55
C LEU A 102 -17.23 2.99 -12.86
N THR A 103 -18.48 2.60 -13.03
CA THR A 103 -19.27 2.87 -14.25
C THR A 103 -20.04 4.19 -14.19
N GLY A 104 -20.62 4.55 -13.03
CA GLY A 104 -21.46 5.75 -12.92
C GLY A 104 -21.41 6.52 -11.60
N GLY A 105 -20.66 6.05 -10.59
CA GLY A 105 -20.59 6.70 -9.28
C GLY A 105 -19.80 8.02 -9.28
N ALA A 106 -20.07 8.89 -8.30
CA ALA A 106 -19.33 10.14 -8.12
C ALA A 106 -17.91 9.84 -7.58
N LEU A 107 -16.88 10.13 -8.38
CA LEU A 107 -15.47 9.92 -8.03
C LEU A 107 -14.78 11.19 -7.51
N ASP A 108 -15.41 12.35 -7.69
CA ASP A 108 -14.95 13.67 -7.22
C ASP A 108 -15.06 13.85 -5.70
N GLY A 109 -15.83 12.99 -5.02
CA GLY A 109 -15.96 13.00 -3.55
C GLY A 109 -14.77 12.36 -2.79
N PHE A 110 -13.76 11.84 -3.50
CA PHE A 110 -12.55 11.29 -2.87
C PHE A 110 -11.41 12.30 -2.93
N ASP A 111 -10.60 12.38 -1.89
CA ASP A 111 -9.33 13.13 -1.93
C ASP A 111 -8.29 12.38 -2.76
N ALA A 112 -8.32 11.05 -2.68
CA ALA A 112 -7.48 10.16 -3.46
C ALA A 112 -8.24 8.90 -3.92
N ILE A 113 -7.87 8.40 -5.10
CA ILE A 113 -8.24 7.07 -5.56
C ILE A 113 -6.99 6.21 -5.64
N VAL A 114 -7.02 5.04 -5.02
CA VAL A 114 -5.95 4.05 -5.08
C VAL A 114 -6.41 2.85 -5.89
N VAL A 115 -5.63 2.51 -6.91
CA VAL A 115 -5.77 1.26 -7.65
C VAL A 115 -4.82 0.24 -7.02
N GLY A 116 -5.42 -0.80 -6.44
CA GLY A 116 -4.72 -1.83 -5.70
C GLY A 116 -3.80 -2.70 -6.56
N THR A 117 -2.97 -3.48 -5.86
CA THR A 117 -1.97 -4.37 -6.47
C THR A 117 -2.60 -5.32 -7.48
N ARG A 118 -2.14 -5.28 -8.73
CA ARG A 118 -2.64 -6.14 -9.84
C ARG A 118 -4.16 -6.03 -10.09
N ALA A 119 -4.81 -4.93 -9.72
CA ALA A 119 -6.23 -4.74 -9.95
C ALA A 119 -6.59 -4.85 -11.45
N TYR A 120 -5.77 -4.30 -12.36
CA TYR A 120 -6.02 -4.40 -13.80
C TYR A 120 -5.99 -5.85 -14.33
N ALA A 121 -5.35 -6.78 -13.62
CA ALA A 121 -5.31 -8.18 -14.02
C ALA A 121 -6.63 -8.92 -13.76
N VAL A 122 -7.45 -8.44 -12.82
CA VAL A 122 -8.68 -9.13 -12.37
C VAL A 122 -9.95 -8.29 -12.44
N ARG A 123 -9.85 -6.98 -12.70
CA ARG A 123 -10.98 -6.03 -12.76
C ARG A 123 -11.20 -5.52 -14.17
N ARG A 124 -12.06 -6.19 -14.93
CA ARG A 124 -12.47 -5.73 -16.28
C ARG A 124 -13.25 -4.40 -16.22
N ASP A 125 -14.05 -4.22 -15.18
CA ASP A 125 -14.77 -2.98 -14.89
C ASP A 125 -13.82 -1.78 -14.65
N LEU A 126 -12.66 -2.00 -14.04
CA LEU A 126 -11.59 -1.00 -13.94
C LEU A 126 -11.00 -0.66 -15.31
N VAL A 127 -10.64 -1.67 -16.11
CA VAL A 127 -10.07 -1.47 -17.46
C VAL A 127 -11.03 -0.66 -18.33
N ASP A 128 -12.29 -1.08 -18.40
CA ASP A 128 -13.32 -0.47 -19.25
C ASP A 128 -13.63 1.00 -18.83
N ASN A 129 -13.39 1.37 -17.56
CA ASN A 129 -13.70 2.69 -17.02
C ASN A 129 -12.48 3.50 -16.57
N ASN A 130 -11.26 3.09 -16.95
CA ASN A 130 -10.02 3.71 -16.51
C ASN A 130 -9.98 5.24 -16.75
N GLN A 131 -10.59 5.69 -17.84
CA GLN A 131 -10.64 7.11 -18.19
C GLN A 131 -11.25 7.97 -17.07
N ARG A 132 -12.23 7.46 -16.32
CA ARG A 132 -12.88 8.19 -15.23
C ARG A 132 -11.93 8.45 -14.06
N LEU A 133 -10.97 7.55 -13.81
CA LEU A 133 -9.94 7.72 -12.78
C LEU A 133 -8.95 8.79 -13.22
N LEU A 134 -8.55 8.79 -14.50
CA LEU A 134 -7.71 9.85 -15.05
C LEU A 134 -8.43 11.21 -15.01
N ASP A 135 -9.74 11.25 -15.24
CA ASP A 135 -10.52 12.48 -15.16
C ASP A 135 -10.63 13.00 -13.72
N HIS A 136 -10.75 12.11 -12.73
CA HIS A 136 -10.62 12.47 -11.31
C HIS A 136 -9.28 13.16 -11.02
N ALA A 137 -8.16 12.59 -11.50
CA ALA A 137 -6.85 13.23 -11.35
C ALA A 137 -6.80 14.61 -12.04
N ARG A 138 -7.27 14.69 -13.31
CA ARG A 138 -7.32 15.97 -14.04
C ARG A 138 -8.14 17.04 -13.30
N GLY A 139 -9.21 16.63 -12.64
CA GLY A 139 -10.12 17.48 -11.86
C GLY A 139 -9.56 17.98 -10.52
N GLY A 140 -8.35 17.58 -10.12
CA GLY A 140 -7.73 17.99 -8.85
C GLY A 140 -7.48 16.86 -7.87
N GLY A 141 -7.99 15.66 -8.16
CA GLY A 141 -7.82 14.49 -7.32
C GLY A 141 -6.41 13.89 -7.38
N ASN A 142 -6.11 12.99 -6.44
CA ASN A 142 -4.86 12.25 -6.39
C ASN A 142 -5.09 10.79 -6.79
N LEU A 143 -4.58 10.38 -7.95
CA LEU A 143 -4.67 9.00 -8.42
C LEU A 143 -3.36 8.25 -8.14
N VAL A 144 -3.42 7.19 -7.36
CA VAL A 144 -2.29 6.34 -7.02
C VAL A 144 -2.51 4.96 -7.60
N VAL A 145 -1.61 4.50 -8.45
CA VAL A 145 -1.62 3.16 -9.02
C VAL A 145 -0.48 2.38 -8.38
N LEU A 146 -0.82 1.41 -7.53
CA LEU A 146 0.17 0.46 -7.03
C LEU A 146 0.66 -0.45 -8.17
N TYR A 147 1.74 -1.20 -7.96
CA TYR A 147 2.32 -2.01 -9.03
C TYR A 147 1.29 -2.90 -9.76
N GLN A 148 1.47 -3.04 -11.07
CA GLN A 148 0.59 -3.82 -11.93
C GLN A 148 1.40 -4.82 -12.76
N THR A 149 0.73 -5.84 -13.28
CA THR A 149 1.29 -6.78 -14.25
C THR A 149 0.95 -6.36 -15.68
N GLN A 150 1.37 -7.15 -16.66
CA GLN A 150 1.29 -6.86 -18.10
C GLN A 150 -0.10 -6.55 -18.68
N GLU A 151 -1.18 -6.81 -17.92
CA GLU A 151 -2.55 -6.42 -18.28
C GLU A 151 -2.76 -4.91 -18.21
N PHE A 152 -1.96 -4.21 -17.41
CA PHE A 152 -1.90 -2.76 -17.41
C PHE A 152 -0.95 -2.29 -18.51
N VAL A 153 -1.48 -1.54 -19.47
CA VAL A 153 -0.74 -0.98 -20.62
C VAL A 153 -0.60 0.52 -20.40
N PRO A 154 0.52 1.03 -19.84
CA PRO A 154 0.61 2.44 -19.44
C PRO A 154 0.46 3.41 -20.61
N ALA A 155 0.90 3.03 -21.80
CA ALA A 155 0.71 3.82 -23.03
C ALA A 155 -0.76 4.14 -23.35
N GLU A 156 -1.71 3.35 -22.83
CA GLU A 156 -3.16 3.53 -23.02
C GLU A 156 -3.88 3.92 -21.73
N MET A 157 -3.37 3.48 -20.57
CA MET A 157 -4.08 3.55 -19.29
C MET A 157 -3.49 4.56 -18.30
N ALA A 158 -2.27 5.06 -18.53
CA ALA A 158 -1.65 6.10 -17.71
C ALA A 158 -1.88 7.50 -18.34
N PRO A 159 -1.74 8.60 -17.59
CA PRO A 159 -2.00 9.95 -18.11
C PRO A 159 -1.00 10.41 -19.16
N TYR A 160 0.23 9.91 -19.12
CA TYR A 160 1.30 10.18 -20.07
C TYR A 160 1.98 8.87 -20.50
N PRO A 161 2.57 8.81 -21.72
CA PRO A 161 3.21 7.61 -22.23
C PRO A 161 4.24 7.02 -21.27
N ALA A 162 4.17 5.71 -21.07
CA ALA A 162 5.17 4.94 -20.33
C ALA A 162 5.14 3.46 -20.77
N SER A 163 6.17 2.72 -20.37
CA SER A 163 6.38 1.33 -20.75
C SER A 163 6.48 0.45 -19.51
N LEU A 164 5.64 -0.58 -19.47
CA LEU A 164 5.75 -1.69 -18.53
C LEU A 164 5.94 -3.00 -19.32
N PRO A 165 7.17 -3.51 -19.44
CA PRO A 165 7.42 -4.73 -20.20
C PRO A 165 6.93 -5.97 -19.43
N ARG A 166 6.68 -7.07 -20.15
CA ARG A 166 6.30 -8.35 -19.52
C ARG A 166 7.35 -8.87 -18.53
N GLY A 167 8.63 -8.66 -18.86
CA GLY A 167 9.78 -8.95 -18.01
C GLY A 167 10.21 -7.76 -17.17
N ALA A 168 9.27 -6.93 -16.70
CA ALA A 168 9.58 -5.78 -15.87
C ALA A 168 10.35 -6.20 -14.61
N GLU A 169 11.38 -5.40 -14.34
CA GLU A 169 12.34 -5.59 -13.26
C GLU A 169 11.67 -5.54 -11.88
N GLU A 170 12.37 -6.15 -10.93
CA GLU A 170 12.08 -6.11 -9.51
C GLU A 170 13.39 -6.05 -8.72
N VAL A 171 13.28 -5.73 -7.44
CA VAL A 171 14.42 -5.66 -6.51
C VAL A 171 14.05 -6.48 -5.30
N SER A 172 14.70 -7.62 -5.15
CA SER A 172 14.39 -8.64 -4.14
C SER A 172 15.38 -8.62 -2.96
N GLU A 173 16.55 -7.98 -3.12
CA GLU A 173 17.49 -7.80 -2.02
C GLU A 173 16.88 -6.84 -0.98
N GLU A 174 16.58 -7.36 0.21
CA GLU A 174 15.97 -6.60 1.32
C GLU A 174 16.84 -5.42 1.76
N ASP A 175 18.16 -5.53 1.59
CA ASP A 175 19.18 -4.52 1.90
C ASP A 175 19.64 -3.73 0.68
N ALA A 176 19.01 -3.89 -0.49
CA ALA A 176 19.30 -3.09 -1.68
C ALA A 176 19.27 -1.58 -1.32
N PRO A 177 20.33 -0.82 -1.67
CA PRO A 177 20.38 0.61 -1.42
C PRO A 177 19.22 1.34 -2.09
N VAL A 178 18.77 2.40 -1.44
CA VAL A 178 17.72 3.28 -1.95
C VAL A 178 18.25 4.70 -2.01
N GLU A 179 18.29 5.27 -3.21
CA GLU A 179 18.65 6.66 -3.45
C GLU A 179 17.39 7.51 -3.65
N LEU A 180 17.32 8.64 -2.96
CA LEU A 180 16.27 9.63 -3.16
C LEU A 180 16.72 10.60 -4.26
N LEU A 181 16.04 10.55 -5.39
CA LEU A 181 16.42 11.32 -6.59
C LEU A 181 15.99 12.79 -6.50
N GLU A 182 14.90 13.06 -5.80
CA GLU A 182 14.32 14.41 -5.64
C GLU A 182 14.00 14.72 -4.16
N PRO A 183 15.01 14.85 -3.27
CA PRO A 183 14.79 14.94 -1.81
C PRO A 183 13.88 16.08 -1.35
N ASP A 184 13.80 17.16 -2.14
CA ASP A 184 12.96 18.32 -1.85
C ASP A 184 11.54 18.20 -2.46
N HIS A 185 11.26 17.15 -3.22
CA HIS A 185 9.94 16.92 -3.80
C HIS A 185 8.90 16.78 -2.68
N PRO A 186 7.69 17.37 -2.80
CA PRO A 186 6.69 17.35 -1.73
C PRO A 186 6.40 15.97 -1.15
N LEU A 187 6.33 14.92 -1.99
CA LEU A 187 6.10 13.54 -1.55
C LEU A 187 7.23 12.93 -0.70
N LEU A 188 8.45 13.47 -0.76
CA LEU A 188 9.59 13.04 0.06
C LEU A 188 9.85 14.01 1.22
N ALA A 189 9.58 15.30 1.03
CA ALA A 189 9.85 16.32 2.03
C ALA A 189 8.78 16.38 3.15
N GLY A 190 7.53 15.98 2.87
CA GLY A 190 6.47 16.04 3.88
C GLY A 190 5.16 15.38 3.45
N PRO A 191 4.19 15.22 4.38
CA PRO A 191 4.21 15.61 5.79
C PRO A 191 5.22 14.82 6.66
N ASN A 192 5.63 13.63 6.22
CA ASN A 192 6.71 12.88 6.83
C ASN A 192 7.98 13.08 5.98
N ARG A 193 9.09 13.50 6.57
CA ARG A 193 10.36 13.55 5.84
C ARG A 193 10.84 12.12 5.57
N ILE A 194 10.97 11.75 4.31
CA ILE A 194 11.47 10.46 3.86
C ILE A 194 12.99 10.51 3.72
N SER A 195 13.65 9.46 4.17
CA SER A 195 15.09 9.25 4.08
C SER A 195 15.42 7.78 3.77
N GLY A 196 16.70 7.44 3.63
CA GLY A 196 17.13 6.04 3.47
C GLY A 196 16.60 5.13 4.58
N ASP A 197 16.53 5.64 5.82
CA ASP A 197 16.05 4.91 7.01
C ASP A 197 14.58 4.45 6.88
N ASP A 198 13.77 5.08 6.02
CA ASP A 198 12.39 4.64 5.74
C ASP A 198 12.33 3.35 4.92
N PHE A 199 13.47 2.93 4.39
CA PHE A 199 13.65 1.66 3.71
C PHE A 199 14.26 0.60 4.64
N ASP A 200 14.62 0.92 5.89
CA ASP A 200 15.18 -0.10 6.80
C ASP A 200 14.13 -1.14 7.24
N GLY A 201 14.56 -2.40 7.31
CA GLY A 201 13.75 -3.52 7.81
C GLY A 201 12.59 -3.92 6.89
N TRP A 202 12.64 -3.55 5.61
CA TRP A 202 11.73 -4.08 4.60
C TRP A 202 12.00 -5.56 4.37
N LEU A 203 10.95 -6.30 4.09
CA LEU A 203 10.93 -7.75 3.96
C LEU A 203 10.65 -8.14 2.51
N GLU A 204 11.26 -9.25 2.08
CA GLU A 204 11.17 -9.91 0.78
C GLU A 204 11.66 -9.11 -0.44
N GLN A 205 11.36 -7.82 -0.55
CA GLN A 205 11.69 -7.00 -1.73
C GLN A 205 11.48 -5.50 -1.50
N ARG A 206 12.18 -4.67 -2.28
CA ARG A 206 11.92 -3.22 -2.39
C ARG A 206 10.71 -2.92 -3.27
N GLY A 207 10.53 -3.65 -4.36
CA GLY A 207 9.48 -3.37 -5.33
C GLY A 207 9.53 -4.31 -6.52
N SER A 208 8.49 -4.30 -7.34
CA SER A 208 8.40 -5.12 -8.55
C SER A 208 7.57 -4.42 -9.61
N LYS A 209 7.81 -4.76 -10.88
CA LYS A 209 7.10 -4.24 -12.05
C LYS A 209 7.36 -2.75 -12.27
N PHE A 210 8.64 -2.41 -12.36
CA PHE A 210 9.07 -1.05 -12.64
C PHE A 210 8.78 -0.67 -14.09
N PHE A 211 8.41 0.58 -14.31
CA PHE A 211 8.44 1.13 -15.65
C PHE A 211 9.87 1.21 -16.16
N THR A 212 10.08 0.98 -17.45
CA THR A 212 11.42 1.07 -18.07
C THR A 212 11.63 2.37 -18.82
N ASP A 213 10.56 2.94 -19.36
CA ASP A 213 10.56 4.19 -20.11
C ASP A 213 9.31 4.99 -19.76
N TRP A 214 9.41 6.32 -19.76
CA TRP A 214 8.30 7.20 -19.45
C TRP A 214 8.51 8.59 -20.04
N ASP A 215 7.41 9.31 -20.24
CA ASP A 215 7.42 10.69 -20.68
C ASP A 215 8.09 11.62 -19.65
N SER A 216 8.67 12.72 -20.14
CA SER A 216 9.29 13.76 -19.30
C SER A 216 8.35 14.42 -18.27
N ALA A 217 7.03 14.25 -18.42
CA ALA A 217 6.05 14.68 -17.43
C ALA A 217 6.15 13.92 -16.09
N TYR A 218 6.76 12.73 -16.07
CA TYR A 218 7.00 11.97 -14.84
C TYR A 218 8.31 12.37 -14.17
N THR A 219 8.23 12.57 -12.87
CA THR A 219 9.37 12.75 -11.97
C THR A 219 9.63 11.42 -11.24
N PRO A 220 10.79 10.78 -11.44
CA PRO A 220 11.20 9.64 -10.62
C PRO A 220 11.67 10.12 -9.25
N LEU A 221 11.19 9.49 -8.18
CA LEU A 221 11.50 9.91 -6.81
C LEU A 221 12.57 9.06 -6.15
N VAL A 222 12.70 7.81 -6.58
CA VAL A 222 13.56 6.81 -5.95
C VAL A 222 14.29 6.01 -7.02
N GLU A 223 15.55 5.70 -6.74
CA GLU A 223 16.29 4.64 -7.41
C GLU A 223 16.63 3.52 -6.42
N THR A 224 16.50 2.27 -6.87
CA THR A 224 17.01 1.09 -6.16
C THR A 224 17.30 -0.02 -7.17
N HIS A 225 18.22 -0.93 -6.86
CA HIS A 225 18.55 -2.06 -7.74
C HIS A 225 19.22 -3.20 -6.94
N ASP A 226 19.03 -4.44 -7.39
CA ASP A 226 19.74 -5.61 -6.85
C ASP A 226 21.21 -5.60 -7.31
N THR A 227 22.06 -6.32 -6.59
CA THR A 227 23.48 -6.47 -6.95
C THR A 227 23.65 -7.01 -8.38
N GLY A 228 24.27 -6.21 -9.25
CA GLY A 228 24.51 -6.56 -10.65
C GLY A 228 23.37 -6.22 -11.61
N GLN A 229 22.25 -5.69 -11.10
CA GLN A 229 21.18 -5.10 -11.90
C GLN A 229 21.55 -3.67 -12.32
N ALA A 230 21.01 -3.19 -13.44
CA ALA A 230 21.09 -1.77 -13.77
C ALA A 230 20.26 -0.92 -12.80
N PRO A 231 20.63 0.34 -12.52
CA PRO A 231 19.84 1.28 -11.73
C PRO A 231 18.36 1.36 -12.17
N GLN A 232 17.42 1.11 -11.25
CA GLN A 232 15.98 1.17 -11.54
C GLN A 232 15.35 2.43 -10.97
N ARG A 233 14.81 3.29 -11.84
CA ARG A 233 14.16 4.56 -11.46
C ARG A 233 12.63 4.58 -11.68
N GLY A 234 12.08 3.53 -12.29
CA GLY A 234 10.65 3.37 -12.53
C GLY A 234 9.87 2.77 -11.35
N VAL A 235 10.48 2.71 -10.16
CA VAL A 235 9.89 2.15 -8.93
C VAL A 235 8.88 3.10 -8.28
N TRP A 236 9.11 4.41 -8.38
CA TRP A 236 8.18 5.42 -7.90
C TRP A 236 8.24 6.64 -8.82
N LEU A 237 7.20 6.78 -9.64
CA LEU A 237 7.03 7.89 -10.58
C LEU A 237 5.81 8.71 -10.17
N THR A 238 5.91 10.03 -10.26
CA THR A 238 4.78 10.95 -10.06
C THR A 238 4.70 11.96 -11.18
N ALA A 239 3.50 12.39 -11.55
CA ALA A 239 3.28 13.43 -12.54
C ALA A 239 2.12 14.33 -12.10
N GLU A 240 2.23 15.61 -12.42
CA GLU A 240 1.11 16.54 -12.36
C GLU A 240 0.15 16.24 -13.53
N VAL A 241 -1.15 16.15 -13.26
CA VAL A 241 -2.16 15.83 -14.27
C VAL A 241 -3.34 16.78 -14.11
N GLY A 242 -3.46 17.76 -15.01
CA GLY A 242 -4.46 18.82 -14.85
C GLY A 242 -4.23 19.59 -13.55
N ALA A 243 -5.25 19.62 -12.67
CA ALA A 243 -5.14 20.23 -11.34
C ALA A 243 -4.68 19.24 -10.25
N GLY A 244 -4.59 17.95 -10.57
CA GLY A 244 -4.29 16.89 -9.60
C GLY A 244 -2.96 16.20 -9.88
N ARG A 245 -2.83 14.99 -9.35
CA ARG A 245 -1.57 14.23 -9.36
C ARG A 245 -1.85 12.77 -9.71
N TYR A 246 -0.91 12.18 -10.43
CA TYR A 246 -0.84 10.75 -10.66
C TYR A 246 0.46 10.20 -10.08
N SER A 247 0.43 9.07 -9.38
CA SER A 247 1.62 8.36 -8.94
C SER A 247 1.54 6.88 -9.31
N TYR A 248 2.55 6.38 -10.02
CA TYR A 248 2.81 4.95 -10.15
C TYR A 248 3.78 4.53 -9.05
N LEU A 249 3.32 3.68 -8.14
CA LEU A 249 4.04 3.29 -6.94
C LEU A 249 4.27 1.78 -6.94
N ALA A 250 5.42 1.37 -7.48
CA ALA A 250 5.84 -0.02 -7.59
C ALA A 250 6.67 -0.52 -6.38
N LEU A 251 6.79 0.31 -5.34
CA LEU A 251 7.29 -0.11 -4.04
C LEU A 251 6.40 -1.22 -3.44
N ALA A 252 7.01 -2.18 -2.77
CA ALA A 252 6.33 -3.36 -2.23
C ALA A 252 5.53 -3.07 -0.94
N LEU A 253 4.80 -1.95 -0.86
CA LEU A 253 4.07 -1.52 0.33
C LEU A 253 3.12 -2.60 0.87
N HIS A 254 2.42 -3.29 -0.03
CA HIS A 254 1.52 -4.40 0.30
C HIS A 254 2.18 -5.53 1.09
N ARG A 255 3.51 -5.70 0.98
CA ARG A 255 4.28 -6.66 1.79
C ARG A 255 4.73 -6.05 3.11
N GLN A 256 5.04 -4.76 3.13
CA GLN A 256 5.62 -4.11 4.30
C GLN A 256 4.58 -3.71 5.36
N LEU A 257 3.40 -3.29 4.92
CA LEU A 257 2.34 -2.79 5.80
C LEU A 257 1.81 -3.86 6.77
N PRO A 258 1.59 -5.14 6.36
CA PRO A 258 1.18 -6.21 7.29
C PRO A 258 2.19 -6.49 8.40
N TYR A 259 3.49 -6.25 8.16
CA TYR A 259 4.55 -6.40 9.17
C TYR A 259 4.83 -5.12 9.96
N GLY A 260 4.04 -4.06 9.76
CA GLY A 260 4.17 -2.83 10.54
C GLY A 260 5.47 -2.06 10.26
N VAL A 261 6.06 -2.19 9.06
CA VAL A 261 7.31 -1.48 8.71
C VAL A 261 7.08 0.03 8.71
N PRO A 262 7.72 0.81 9.61
CA PRO A 262 7.37 2.22 9.81
C PRO A 262 7.46 3.10 8.56
N GLY A 263 8.52 2.95 7.76
CA GLY A 263 8.72 3.78 6.58
C GLY A 263 7.70 3.54 5.48
N ALA A 264 7.16 2.32 5.36
CA ALA A 264 6.05 2.02 4.43
C ALA A 264 4.79 2.82 4.79
N TYR A 265 4.48 2.98 6.08
CA TYR A 265 3.36 3.80 6.54
C TYR A 265 3.60 5.30 6.30
N ARG A 266 4.84 5.80 6.47
CA ARG A 266 5.18 7.20 6.16
C ARG A 266 5.07 7.51 4.67
N ILE A 267 5.56 6.61 3.81
CA ILE A 267 5.44 6.72 2.35
C ILE A 267 3.96 6.71 1.95
N LEU A 268 3.17 5.77 2.48
CA LEU A 268 1.73 5.69 2.20
C LEU A 268 1.00 6.97 2.65
N SER A 269 1.28 7.47 3.84
CA SER A 269 0.75 8.74 4.35
C SER A 269 1.11 9.91 3.42
N ASN A 270 2.38 10.03 2.99
CA ASN A 270 2.78 11.10 2.09
C ASN A 270 2.10 11.05 0.72
N VAL A 271 2.04 9.87 0.12
CA VAL A 271 1.43 9.66 -1.20
C VAL A 271 -0.05 10.02 -1.19
N LEU A 272 -0.74 9.75 -0.08
CA LEU A 272 -2.17 10.04 0.11
C LEU A 272 -2.43 11.42 0.71
N TRP A 273 -1.39 12.15 1.11
CA TRP A 273 -1.55 13.44 1.75
C TRP A 273 -2.25 14.42 0.80
N PRO A 274 -3.33 15.10 1.24
CA PRO A 274 -4.02 16.09 0.44
C PRO A 274 -3.05 17.18 -0.01
N ARG A 275 -3.15 17.58 -1.27
CA ARG A 275 -2.42 18.75 -1.75
C ARG A 275 -3.02 19.96 -1.05
N VAL A 276 -2.19 20.74 -0.36
CA VAL A 276 -2.61 22.07 0.10
C VAL A 276 -2.75 22.92 -1.16
N SER A 277 -3.98 23.05 -1.66
CA SER A 277 -4.31 24.05 -2.66
C SER A 277 -3.99 25.42 -2.05
N GLY A 278 -3.13 26.19 -2.74
CA GLY A 278 -2.71 27.50 -2.29
C GLY A 278 -3.91 28.36 -1.88
N ARG A 279 -3.85 28.91 -0.67
CA ARG A 279 -4.68 30.06 -0.29
C ARG A 279 -4.22 31.31 -1.03
#